data_AF-A0A401GHX2-F1
#
_entry.id   AF-A0A401GHX2-F1
#
_cell.length_a   1.000
_cell.length_b   1.000
_cell.length_c   1.000
_cell.angle_alpha   90.00
_cell.angle_beta   90.00
_cell.angle_gamma   90.00
#
_symmetry.space_group_name_H-M   'P 1'
#
loop_
_entity.id
_entity.type
_entity.pdbx_description
1 polymer ?
#
loop_
_entity_poly.entity_id
_entity_poly.type
_entity_poly.pdbx_seq_one_letter_code
_entity_poly.pdbx_strand_id
1 'polypeptide(L)'
;MSYTSSALSFLLEDLGKTVIVTGAQIPLSQLRNDAVENLLGALVIAGHYIIPECCLFFNHTLYRGNRVSKFSSYDFNAFVSPNFPPLVNVGIDIVVNWNDVIRQTSLRRFRSHKYMSPHVATLRLFPGITAATVRAFLAPPTQGVVLETFGSGNAPQRSDLIDALKEACDRRVVIVSISQCAKGSVSDAYESGRSLLMSGVLPGGDMTPECALTKLSYLLSKPELSTVEVRSLISMPLRGELTRPASAPPPSLSNATGLDQNLENIQGLLSQVVRLSTTRPQVPRICIASEDSDSNDNMAEAAAPWSWTASEAASTESALFPFLIHLAAARDDVEGINFCLYAGSGNSTEMPVSPSPEYQFKSAVAIGGGLVNCLEPASGRSPLHVAALNGSVRIVNVLLEAGALVHLRDALGHTPLYYAARQGHEDVVDILVKAGAILGGSDVEGGFAALATKKASRAKDEHLLKIWEKAGITTGRHEG
;
A
#
# COMPACT_ATOMS: atom_id res chain seq x y z
N MET A 1 -6.75 -16.21 -14.76
CA MET A 1 -6.22 -15.73 -13.46
C MET A 1 -5.63 -14.34 -13.58
N SER A 2 -4.56 -14.09 -14.35
CA SER A 2 -3.96 -12.74 -14.53
C SER A 2 -4.95 -11.62 -14.87
N TYR A 3 -5.85 -11.83 -15.85
CA TYR A 3 -6.91 -10.87 -16.16
C TYR A 3 -7.87 -10.65 -14.98
N THR A 4 -8.24 -11.72 -14.28
CA THR A 4 -9.17 -11.65 -13.13
C THR A 4 -8.55 -10.92 -11.96
N SER A 5 -7.30 -11.23 -11.59
CA SER A 5 -6.58 -10.56 -10.51
C SER A 5 -6.33 -9.08 -10.84
N SER A 6 -6.04 -8.77 -12.12
CA SER A 6 -5.92 -7.38 -12.58
C SER A 6 -7.25 -6.63 -12.50
N ALA A 7 -8.35 -7.22 -13.00
CA ALA A 7 -9.67 -6.62 -12.94
C ALA A 7 -10.14 -6.38 -11.49
N LEU A 8 -10.02 -7.38 -10.61
CA LEU A 8 -10.38 -7.26 -9.21
C LEU A 8 -9.56 -6.18 -8.49
N SER A 9 -8.29 -5.97 -8.86
CA SER A 9 -7.47 -4.89 -8.30
C SER A 9 -8.08 -3.49 -8.56
N PHE A 10 -8.78 -3.29 -9.68
CA PHE A 10 -9.46 -2.04 -9.99
C PHE A 10 -10.91 -2.00 -9.47
N LEU A 11 -11.64 -3.12 -9.58
CA LEU A 11 -13.05 -3.21 -9.19
C LEU A 11 -13.26 -3.12 -7.68
N LEU A 12 -12.28 -3.57 -6.89
CA LEU A 12 -12.29 -3.50 -5.43
C LEU A 12 -11.62 -2.20 -4.97
N GLU A 13 -12.37 -1.11 -5.01
CA GLU A 13 -11.90 0.21 -4.57
C GLU A 13 -11.83 0.30 -3.05
N ASP A 14 -10.79 0.97 -2.55
CA ASP A 14 -10.58 1.18 -1.11
C ASP A 14 -10.58 -0.15 -0.33
N LEU A 15 -9.96 -1.18 -0.91
CA LEU A 15 -9.84 -2.51 -0.32
C LEU A 15 -9.01 -2.45 0.98
N GLY A 16 -9.56 -2.97 2.07
CA GLY A 16 -8.90 -3.02 3.39
C GLY A 16 -8.57 -4.43 3.87
N LYS A 17 -8.73 -5.45 3.01
CA LYS A 17 -8.55 -6.87 3.34
C LYS A 17 -7.83 -7.60 2.23
N THR A 18 -7.23 -8.74 2.56
CA THR A 18 -6.52 -9.60 1.61
C THR A 18 -7.50 -10.34 0.70
N VAL A 19 -7.31 -10.20 -0.61
CA VAL A 19 -8.04 -10.98 -1.63
C VAL A 19 -7.02 -11.77 -2.44
N ILE A 20 -7.08 -13.10 -2.38
CA ILE A 20 -6.12 -13.97 -3.07
C ILE A 20 -6.84 -14.76 -4.15
N VAL A 21 -6.39 -14.59 -5.39
CA VAL A 21 -6.73 -15.48 -6.51
C VAL A 21 -5.70 -16.60 -6.55
N THR A 22 -6.15 -17.84 -6.52
CA THR A 22 -5.27 -19.01 -6.67
C THR A 22 -5.91 -20.06 -7.58
N GLY A 23 -5.16 -21.10 -7.89
CA GLY A 23 -5.61 -22.20 -8.73
C GLY A 23 -4.59 -23.33 -8.74
N ALA A 24 -4.70 -24.22 -9.72
CA ALA A 24 -3.79 -25.34 -9.89
C ALA A 24 -3.70 -25.71 -11.37
N GLN A 25 -2.59 -26.34 -11.77
CA GLN A 25 -2.50 -27.00 -13.07
C GLN A 25 -3.16 -28.37 -13.02
N ILE A 26 -3.02 -29.07 -11.88
CA ILE A 26 -3.58 -30.40 -11.67
C ILE A 26 -4.77 -30.32 -10.71
N PRO A 27 -5.92 -30.94 -11.03
CA PRO A 27 -7.09 -30.95 -10.15
C PRO A 27 -6.79 -31.56 -8.77
N LEU A 28 -7.45 -30.99 -7.74
CA LEU A 28 -7.32 -31.42 -6.34
C LEU A 28 -7.66 -32.91 -6.12
N SER A 29 -8.48 -33.50 -6.99
CA SER A 29 -8.89 -34.91 -6.90
C SER A 29 -7.77 -35.89 -7.24
N GLN A 30 -6.68 -35.45 -7.88
CA GLN A 30 -5.56 -36.32 -8.23
C GLN A 30 -4.58 -36.44 -7.08
N LEU A 31 -3.97 -37.62 -6.89
CA LEU A 31 -3.06 -37.88 -5.76
C LEU A 31 -1.84 -36.94 -5.74
N ARG A 32 -1.25 -36.66 -6.90
CA ARG A 32 -0.11 -35.74 -7.04
C ARG A 32 -0.59 -34.49 -7.75
N ASN A 33 -0.79 -33.41 -6.99
CA ASN A 33 -1.28 -32.14 -7.51
C ASN A 33 -0.59 -30.95 -6.80
N ASP A 34 -0.66 -29.78 -7.42
CA ASP A 34 -0.24 -28.48 -6.87
C ASP A 34 -1.38 -27.74 -6.15
N ALA A 35 -2.62 -28.22 -6.27
CA ALA A 35 -3.82 -27.58 -5.73
C ALA A 35 -3.84 -27.53 -4.20
N VAL A 36 -3.39 -28.59 -3.51
CA VAL A 36 -3.37 -28.63 -2.03
C VAL A 36 -2.50 -27.50 -1.48
N GLU A 37 -1.25 -27.41 -1.95
CA GLU A 37 -0.27 -26.42 -1.50
C GLU A 37 -0.70 -24.99 -1.85
N ASN A 38 -1.19 -24.78 -3.08
CA ASN A 38 -1.68 -23.48 -3.52
C ASN A 38 -2.88 -23.00 -2.69
N LEU A 39 -3.86 -23.89 -2.44
CA LEU A 39 -5.04 -23.55 -1.64
C LEU A 39 -4.68 -23.30 -0.17
N LEU A 40 -3.87 -24.17 0.43
CA LEU A 40 -3.46 -24.03 1.83
C LEU A 40 -2.64 -22.76 2.04
N GLY A 41 -1.66 -22.49 1.19
CA GLY A 41 -0.84 -21.28 1.28
C GLY A 41 -1.68 -20.00 1.12
N ALA A 42 -2.64 -19.98 0.20
CA ALA A 42 -3.57 -18.86 0.06
C ALA A 42 -4.42 -18.64 1.32
N LEU A 43 -4.97 -19.71 1.91
CA LEU A 43 -5.77 -19.61 3.14
C LEU A 43 -4.94 -19.17 4.34
N VAL A 44 -3.73 -19.71 4.51
CA VAL A 44 -2.81 -19.33 5.59
C VAL A 44 -2.46 -17.85 5.48
N ILE A 45 -2.10 -17.38 4.28
CA ILE A 45 -1.75 -15.97 4.09
C ILE A 45 -2.97 -15.06 4.36
N ALA A 46 -4.12 -15.36 3.76
CA ALA A 46 -5.31 -14.53 3.92
C ALA A 46 -5.84 -14.52 5.36
N GLY A 47 -5.63 -15.60 6.12
CA GLY A 47 -6.06 -15.72 7.51
C GLY A 47 -5.14 -15.00 8.52
N HIS A 48 -3.83 -14.97 8.26
CA HIS A 48 -2.85 -14.44 9.22
C HIS A 48 -2.35 -13.04 8.88
N TYR A 49 -2.39 -12.64 7.60
CA TYR A 49 -1.84 -11.37 7.14
C TYR A 49 -2.92 -10.51 6.48
N ILE A 50 -2.93 -9.23 6.84
CA ILE A 50 -3.77 -8.23 6.18
C ILE A 50 -2.92 -7.48 5.16
N ILE A 51 -2.95 -7.98 3.93
CA ILE A 51 -2.33 -7.38 2.74
C ILE A 51 -3.51 -6.81 1.92
N PRO A 52 -3.82 -5.50 2.02
CA PRO A 52 -5.05 -4.92 1.48
C PRO A 52 -5.01 -4.73 -0.05
N GLU A 53 -4.71 -5.81 -0.77
CA GLU A 53 -4.57 -5.86 -2.21
C GLU A 53 -5.28 -7.10 -2.78
N CYS A 54 -5.56 -7.04 -4.08
CA CYS A 54 -5.87 -8.23 -4.84
C CYS A 54 -4.56 -8.88 -5.30
N CYS A 55 -4.28 -10.07 -4.78
CA CYS A 55 -3.06 -10.82 -5.03
C CYS A 55 -3.33 -12.08 -5.86
N LEU A 56 -2.27 -12.64 -6.41
CA LEU A 56 -2.29 -13.97 -7.02
C LEU A 56 -1.27 -14.86 -6.30
N PHE A 57 -1.73 -15.98 -5.74
CA PHE A 57 -0.86 -16.95 -5.07
C PHE A 57 -0.70 -18.20 -5.94
N PHE A 58 0.55 -18.55 -6.24
CA PHE A 58 0.88 -19.76 -6.98
C PHE A 58 2.31 -20.19 -6.65
N ASN A 59 2.55 -21.49 -6.48
CA ASN A 59 3.89 -22.07 -6.31
C ASN A 59 4.71 -21.35 -5.23
N HIS A 60 4.18 -21.34 -4.00
CA HIS A 60 4.80 -20.74 -2.81
C HIS A 60 5.09 -19.24 -2.88
N THR A 61 4.54 -18.53 -3.86
CA THR A 61 4.80 -17.10 -4.08
C THR A 61 3.49 -16.33 -4.18
N LEU A 62 3.39 -15.22 -3.44
CA LEU A 62 2.28 -14.27 -3.57
C LEU A 62 2.75 -13.05 -4.37
N TYR A 63 2.05 -12.78 -5.46
CA TYR A 63 2.32 -11.63 -6.31
C TYR A 63 1.22 -10.57 -6.17
N ARG A 64 1.56 -9.32 -6.46
CA ARG A 64 0.57 -8.28 -6.74
C ARG A 64 -0.24 -8.67 -7.98
N GLY A 65 -1.56 -8.78 -7.85
CA GLY A 65 -2.41 -9.42 -8.85
C GLY A 65 -2.42 -8.75 -10.23
N ASN A 66 -2.26 -7.43 -10.27
CA ASN A 66 -2.18 -6.63 -11.50
C ASN A 66 -0.77 -6.50 -12.09
N ARG A 67 0.20 -7.27 -11.59
CA ARG A 67 1.57 -7.35 -12.11
C ARG A 67 1.90 -8.71 -12.73
N VAL A 68 0.95 -9.65 -12.71
CA VAL A 68 1.19 -11.05 -13.06
C VAL A 68 0.74 -11.38 -14.47
N SER A 69 1.56 -12.13 -15.20
CA SER A 69 1.20 -12.77 -16.47
C SER A 69 1.43 -14.29 -16.38
N LYS A 70 0.62 -15.07 -17.12
CA LYS A 70 0.81 -16.52 -17.21
C LYS A 70 1.96 -16.81 -18.18
N PHE A 71 3.04 -17.38 -17.66
CA PHE A 71 4.27 -17.68 -18.41
C PHE A 71 4.28 -19.09 -18.98
N SER A 72 3.82 -20.08 -18.19
CA SER A 72 3.81 -21.49 -18.60
C SER A 72 2.41 -22.09 -18.52
N SER A 73 2.05 -22.88 -19.53
CA SER A 73 0.82 -23.66 -19.54
C SER A 73 0.97 -25.05 -18.92
N TYR A 74 2.19 -25.48 -18.60
CA TYR A 74 2.50 -26.84 -18.15
C TYR A 74 3.19 -26.88 -16.80
N ASP A 75 4.13 -25.97 -16.54
CA ASP A 75 4.92 -25.98 -15.31
C ASP A 75 4.09 -25.54 -14.10
N PHE A 76 4.47 -26.03 -12.92
CA PHE A 76 3.96 -25.52 -11.65
C PHE A 76 4.41 -24.08 -11.39
N ASN A 77 5.54 -23.63 -11.97
CA ASN A 77 5.87 -22.21 -11.98
C ASN A 77 5.15 -21.49 -13.15
N ALA A 78 3.83 -21.45 -13.08
CA ALA A 78 2.97 -21.05 -14.19
C ALA A 78 2.89 -19.53 -14.39
N PHE A 79 3.16 -18.75 -13.34
CA PHE A 79 2.94 -17.31 -13.28
C PHE A 79 4.22 -16.57 -12.94
N VAL A 80 4.36 -15.36 -13.47
CA VAL A 80 5.49 -14.48 -13.19
C VAL A 80 5.03 -13.03 -13.05
N SER A 81 5.74 -12.28 -12.22
CA SER A 81 5.63 -10.81 -12.12
C SER A 81 6.94 -10.21 -12.65
N PRO A 82 7.03 -9.84 -13.93
CA PRO A 82 8.31 -9.55 -14.58
C PRO A 82 8.92 -8.21 -14.17
N ASN A 83 8.07 -7.23 -13.85
CA ASN A 83 8.46 -5.84 -13.59
C ASN A 83 8.26 -5.43 -12.11
N PHE A 84 7.87 -6.36 -11.24
CA PHE A 84 7.63 -6.07 -9.81
C PHE A 84 7.95 -7.30 -8.95
N PRO A 85 8.62 -7.15 -7.80
CA PRO A 85 8.95 -8.28 -6.93
C PRO A 85 7.69 -8.94 -6.32
N PRO A 86 7.79 -10.21 -5.85
CA PRO A 86 6.73 -10.82 -5.05
C PRO A 86 6.43 -10.04 -3.77
N LEU A 87 5.17 -10.07 -3.32
CA LEU A 87 4.76 -9.50 -2.03
C LEU A 87 5.06 -10.45 -0.87
N VAL A 88 4.96 -11.76 -1.10
CA VAL A 88 5.24 -12.79 -0.08
C VAL A 88 5.97 -13.95 -0.72
N ASN A 89 6.99 -14.45 -0.04
CA ASN A 89 7.62 -15.73 -0.33
C ASN A 89 7.35 -16.69 0.83
N VAL A 90 6.86 -17.89 0.50
CA VAL A 90 6.56 -18.95 1.46
C VAL A 90 7.69 -19.97 1.41
N GLY A 91 8.50 -20.03 2.47
CA GLY A 91 9.51 -21.06 2.69
C GLY A 91 9.24 -21.79 4.00
N ILE A 92 10.31 -22.04 4.77
CA ILE A 92 10.19 -22.45 6.19
C ILE A 92 9.44 -21.34 6.95
N ASP A 93 9.80 -20.09 6.66
CA ASP A 93 9.12 -18.90 7.15
C ASP A 93 8.30 -18.25 6.03
N ILE A 94 7.22 -17.55 6.42
CA ILE A 94 6.44 -16.71 5.51
C ILE A 94 7.00 -15.28 5.61
N VAL A 95 7.67 -14.84 4.55
CA VAL A 95 8.31 -13.52 4.50
C VAL A 95 7.46 -12.57 3.67
N VAL A 96 6.92 -11.53 4.32
CA VAL A 96 6.09 -10.49 3.68
C VAL A 96 6.92 -9.22 3.46
N ASN A 97 6.95 -8.74 2.22
CA ASN A 97 7.63 -7.51 1.82
C ASN A 97 6.76 -6.28 2.10
N TRP A 98 6.64 -5.88 3.36
CA TRP A 98 5.72 -4.81 3.80
C TRP A 98 5.98 -3.43 3.19
N ASN A 99 7.18 -3.18 2.67
CA ASN A 99 7.53 -1.94 1.97
C ASN A 99 6.88 -1.86 0.58
N ASP A 100 6.66 -3.01 -0.05
CA ASP A 100 6.05 -3.10 -1.37
C ASP A 100 4.52 -3.13 -1.29
N VAL A 101 3.94 -3.48 -0.14
CA VAL A 101 2.50 -3.56 0.08
C VAL A 101 1.86 -2.17 0.11
N ILE A 102 0.91 -1.95 -0.81
CA ILE A 102 0.10 -0.73 -0.88
C ILE A 102 -0.92 -0.74 0.24
N ARG A 103 -1.19 0.45 0.77
CA ARG A 103 -2.11 0.66 1.88
C ARG A 103 -3.11 1.73 1.54
N GLN A 104 -4.26 1.62 2.19
CA GLN A 104 -5.27 2.63 2.09
C GLN A 104 -4.92 3.82 2.99
N THR A 105 -4.54 4.94 2.38
CA THR A 105 -4.26 6.21 3.08
C THR A 105 -5.46 7.15 3.07
N SER A 106 -6.50 6.83 2.28
CA SER A 106 -7.71 7.66 2.20
C SER A 106 -8.80 7.13 3.11
N LEU A 107 -9.46 8.03 3.86
CA LEU A 107 -10.56 7.72 4.78
C LEU A 107 -11.87 7.44 4.01
N ARG A 108 -11.85 6.44 3.14
CA ARG A 108 -12.99 6.00 2.34
C ARG A 108 -13.33 4.56 2.64
N ARG A 109 -14.63 4.28 2.72
CA ARG A 109 -15.15 2.91 2.86
C ARG A 109 -14.98 2.15 1.54
N PHE A 110 -14.67 0.86 1.65
CA PHE A 110 -14.64 -0.09 0.54
C PHE A 110 -15.85 0.06 -0.40
N ARG A 111 -15.59 0.07 -1.70
CA ARG A 111 -16.59 0.11 -2.77
C ARG A 111 -16.27 -0.94 -3.81
N SER A 112 -17.30 -1.67 -4.25
CA SER A 112 -17.20 -2.57 -5.39
C SER A 112 -17.78 -1.89 -6.62
N HIS A 113 -16.91 -1.52 -7.56
CA HIS A 113 -17.33 -1.18 -8.91
C HIS A 113 -17.68 -2.49 -9.64
N LYS A 114 -18.79 -2.50 -10.37
CA LYS A 114 -19.38 -3.75 -10.91
C LYS A 114 -19.32 -3.85 -12.43
N TYR A 115 -18.90 -2.79 -13.11
CA TYR A 115 -18.96 -2.68 -14.55
C TYR A 115 -17.56 -2.53 -15.14
N MET A 116 -17.39 -3.05 -16.36
CA MET A 116 -16.18 -2.90 -17.17
C MET A 116 -16.63 -2.67 -18.60
N SER A 117 -15.97 -1.76 -19.32
CA SER A 117 -16.33 -1.47 -20.71
C SER A 117 -15.96 -2.67 -21.61
N PRO A 118 -16.91 -3.25 -22.36
CA PRO A 118 -16.61 -4.33 -23.31
C PRO A 118 -15.94 -3.80 -24.59
N HIS A 119 -15.89 -2.48 -24.78
CA HIS A 119 -15.40 -1.82 -26.00
C HIS A 119 -13.89 -1.58 -25.97
N VAL A 120 -13.13 -2.50 -25.36
CA VAL A 120 -11.67 -2.47 -25.33
C VAL A 120 -11.07 -3.69 -25.99
N ALA A 121 -9.89 -3.54 -26.58
CA ALA A 121 -9.18 -4.64 -27.22
C ALA A 121 -7.65 -4.51 -27.08
N THR A 122 -6.93 -5.61 -27.30
CA THR A 122 -5.46 -5.59 -27.47
C THR A 122 -5.11 -5.79 -28.94
N LEU A 123 -4.17 -5.00 -29.45
CA LEU A 123 -3.61 -5.10 -30.78
C LEU A 123 -2.10 -5.30 -30.67
N ARG A 124 -1.64 -6.50 -31.02
CA ARG A 124 -0.20 -6.78 -31.11
C ARG A 124 0.33 -6.41 -32.49
N LEU A 125 1.31 -5.51 -32.53
CA LEU A 125 2.01 -5.17 -33.77
C LEU A 125 2.90 -6.33 -34.23
N PHE A 126 2.95 -6.55 -35.54
CA PHE A 126 3.87 -7.49 -36.16
C PHE A 126 4.44 -6.89 -37.45
N PRO A 127 5.64 -7.31 -37.90
CA PRO A 127 6.21 -6.81 -39.14
C PRO A 127 5.27 -7.05 -40.32
N GLY A 128 4.96 -5.98 -41.07
CA GLY A 128 4.07 -6.05 -42.24
C GLY A 128 2.59 -5.77 -41.97
N ILE A 129 2.18 -5.48 -40.72
CA ILE A 129 0.81 -5.03 -40.44
C ILE A 129 0.43 -3.80 -41.29
N THR A 130 -0.77 -3.82 -41.88
CA THR A 130 -1.21 -2.78 -42.82
C THR A 130 -2.02 -1.71 -42.09
N ALA A 131 -1.96 -0.46 -42.57
CA ALA A 131 -2.81 0.61 -42.04
C ALA A 131 -4.30 0.32 -42.22
N ALA A 132 -4.69 -0.41 -43.29
CA ALA A 132 -6.07 -0.84 -43.51
C ALA A 132 -6.57 -1.76 -42.39
N THR A 133 -5.74 -2.74 -41.97
CA THR A 133 -6.05 -3.62 -40.84
C THR A 133 -6.20 -2.82 -39.54
N VAL A 134 -5.30 -1.87 -39.29
CA VAL A 134 -5.34 -1.04 -38.08
C VAL A 134 -6.58 -0.13 -38.07
N ARG A 135 -6.94 0.49 -39.19
CA ARG A 135 -8.18 1.28 -39.29
C ARG A 135 -9.43 0.44 -39.05
N ALA A 136 -9.50 -0.76 -39.63
CA ALA A 136 -10.62 -1.67 -39.43
C ALA A 136 -10.73 -2.11 -37.96
N PHE A 137 -9.60 -2.38 -37.30
CA PHE A 137 -9.57 -2.74 -35.88
C PHE A 137 -10.01 -1.59 -34.96
N LEU A 138 -9.63 -0.35 -35.30
CA LEU A 138 -9.96 0.88 -34.57
C LEU A 138 -11.29 1.52 -35.00
N ALA A 139 -12.10 0.81 -35.77
CA ALA A 139 -13.44 1.27 -36.14
C ALA A 139 -14.40 1.14 -34.93
N PRO A 140 -15.49 1.93 -34.89
CA PRO A 140 -16.56 1.73 -33.90
C PRO A 140 -17.07 0.28 -33.91
N PRO A 141 -17.41 -0.31 -32.75
CA PRO A 141 -17.66 0.33 -31.45
C PRO A 141 -16.43 0.44 -30.52
N THR A 142 -15.21 0.20 -31.00
CA THR A 142 -13.99 0.23 -30.17
C THR A 142 -13.75 1.62 -29.56
N GLN A 143 -13.55 1.68 -28.24
CA GLN A 143 -13.30 2.91 -27.46
C GLN A 143 -11.89 2.95 -26.86
N GLY A 144 -11.28 1.80 -26.61
CA GLY A 144 -9.94 1.71 -26.05
C GLY A 144 -9.11 0.59 -26.66
N VAL A 145 -7.84 0.83 -26.91
CA VAL A 145 -6.91 -0.20 -27.40
C VAL A 145 -5.61 -0.20 -26.63
N VAL A 146 -5.18 -1.39 -26.23
CA VAL A 146 -3.82 -1.65 -25.78
C VAL A 146 -2.99 -2.07 -26.99
N LEU A 147 -1.99 -1.27 -27.36
CA LEU A 147 -1.12 -1.50 -28.49
C LEU A 147 0.19 -2.15 -28.01
N GLU A 148 0.39 -3.44 -28.30
CA GLU A 148 1.65 -4.11 -27.96
C GLU A 148 2.70 -3.80 -29.04
N THR A 149 3.71 -3.03 -28.66
CA THR A 149 4.78 -2.49 -29.50
C THR A 149 6.12 -3.21 -29.27
N PHE A 150 7.08 -3.03 -30.18
CA PHE A 150 8.37 -3.72 -30.10
C PHE A 150 9.30 -3.05 -29.08
N GLY A 151 10.08 -3.85 -28.34
CA GLY A 151 11.13 -3.33 -27.47
C GLY A 151 10.63 -2.29 -26.47
N SER A 152 11.25 -1.12 -26.45
CA SER A 152 10.95 -0.02 -25.51
C SER A 152 9.78 0.89 -25.91
N GLY A 153 8.91 0.46 -26.83
CA GLY A 153 7.79 1.30 -27.31
C GLY A 153 7.77 1.56 -28.82
N ASN A 154 8.45 0.74 -29.62
CA ASN A 154 8.71 1.04 -31.02
C ASN A 154 7.59 0.52 -31.93
N ALA A 155 7.11 1.37 -32.83
CA ALA A 155 6.22 1.02 -33.92
C ALA A 155 6.87 1.32 -35.29
N PRO A 156 6.41 0.68 -36.38
CA PRO A 156 6.84 1.02 -37.73
C PRO A 156 6.63 2.52 -38.02
N GLN A 157 7.68 3.21 -38.48
CA GLN A 157 7.66 4.66 -38.77
C GLN A 157 7.03 4.99 -40.14
N ARG A 158 6.02 4.21 -40.56
CA ARG A 158 5.31 4.42 -41.83
C ARG A 158 4.17 5.41 -41.60
N SER A 159 4.09 6.45 -42.44
CA SER A 159 3.12 7.55 -42.26
C SER A 159 1.67 7.06 -42.23
N ASP A 160 1.30 6.17 -43.14
CA ASP A 160 -0.05 5.58 -43.20
C ASP A 160 -0.53 4.95 -41.89
N LEU A 161 0.38 4.33 -41.12
CA LEU A 161 0.10 3.68 -39.84
C LEU A 161 -0.05 4.72 -38.73
N ILE A 162 0.86 5.69 -38.67
CA ILE A 162 0.81 6.78 -37.69
C ILE A 162 -0.45 7.62 -37.90
N ASP A 163 -0.83 7.89 -39.15
CA ASP A 163 -2.05 8.58 -39.52
C ASP A 163 -3.29 7.79 -39.09
N ALA A 164 -3.32 6.46 -39.29
CA ALA A 164 -4.42 5.61 -38.83
C ALA A 164 -4.60 5.62 -37.30
N LEU A 165 -3.50 5.64 -36.55
CA LEU A 165 -3.52 5.77 -35.09
C LEU A 165 -4.01 7.15 -34.65
N LYS A 166 -3.50 8.21 -35.30
CA LYS A 166 -3.90 9.59 -35.05
C LYS A 166 -5.39 9.80 -35.29
N GLU A 167 -5.90 9.31 -36.43
CA GLU A 167 -7.31 9.38 -36.81
C GLU A 167 -8.22 8.73 -35.75
N ALA A 168 -7.79 7.61 -35.16
CA ALA A 168 -8.52 6.95 -34.08
C ALA A 168 -8.47 7.75 -32.77
N CYS A 169 -7.32 8.32 -32.41
CA CYS A 169 -7.20 9.20 -31.25
C CYS A 169 -8.05 10.48 -31.40
N ASP A 170 -8.14 11.04 -32.61
CA ASP A 170 -8.98 12.19 -32.93
C ASP A 170 -10.49 11.83 -32.80
N ARG A 171 -10.87 10.58 -33.12
CA ARG A 171 -12.20 10.01 -32.81
C ARG A 171 -12.41 9.68 -31.32
N ARG A 172 -11.49 10.05 -30.44
CA ARG A 172 -11.50 9.81 -28.99
C ARG A 172 -11.30 8.35 -28.57
N VAL A 173 -10.72 7.51 -29.44
CA VAL A 173 -10.25 6.18 -29.02
C VAL A 173 -9.00 6.35 -28.16
N VAL A 174 -9.01 5.77 -26.97
CA VAL A 174 -7.86 5.82 -26.05
C VAL A 174 -6.91 4.68 -26.40
N ILE A 175 -5.73 5.01 -26.93
CA ILE A 175 -4.71 4.03 -27.30
C ILE A 175 -3.55 4.12 -26.31
N VAL A 176 -3.18 2.98 -25.72
CA VAL A 176 -2.09 2.84 -24.76
C VAL A 176 -1.04 1.90 -25.32
N SER A 177 0.21 2.34 -25.48
CA SER A 177 1.30 1.47 -25.92
C SER A 177 1.96 0.75 -24.75
N ILE A 178 2.15 -0.55 -24.89
CA ILE A 178 2.94 -1.38 -23.97
C ILE A 178 3.98 -2.18 -24.77
N SER A 179 4.96 -2.76 -24.08
CA SER A 179 5.98 -3.59 -24.70
C SER A 179 5.47 -5.01 -24.94
N GLN A 180 5.87 -5.60 -26.06
CA GLN A 180 5.76 -7.06 -26.30
C GLN A 180 6.79 -7.86 -25.49
N CYS A 181 7.84 -7.22 -24.98
CA CYS A 181 8.85 -7.88 -24.17
C CYS A 181 8.25 -8.32 -22.84
N ALA A 182 8.65 -9.51 -22.35
CA ALA A 182 8.19 -10.01 -21.07
C ALA A 182 8.58 -9.09 -19.90
N LYS A 183 9.77 -8.49 -19.96
CA LYS A 183 10.29 -7.53 -18.99
C LYS A 183 10.71 -6.25 -19.71
N GLY A 184 10.42 -5.10 -19.12
CA GLY A 184 10.76 -3.79 -19.66
C GLY A 184 9.68 -2.75 -19.42
N SER A 185 9.99 -1.51 -19.80
CA SER A 185 9.09 -0.38 -19.73
C SER A 185 9.08 0.35 -21.07
N VAL A 186 7.92 0.85 -21.46
CA VAL A 186 7.79 1.76 -22.60
C VAL A 186 8.22 3.16 -22.17
N SER A 187 9.20 3.72 -22.90
CA SER A 187 9.74 5.05 -22.65
C SER A 187 9.68 5.92 -23.90
N ASP A 188 9.48 7.21 -23.69
CA ASP A 188 9.55 8.30 -24.68
C ASP A 188 10.98 8.73 -25.04
N ALA A 189 12.00 8.05 -24.49
CA ALA A 189 13.41 8.34 -24.76
C ALA A 189 13.81 8.12 -26.23
N TYR A 190 13.11 7.26 -26.97
CA TYR A 190 13.41 6.92 -28.36
C TYR A 190 12.52 7.68 -29.36
N GLU A 191 13.08 8.01 -30.53
CA GLU A 191 12.40 8.74 -31.62
C GLU A 191 11.07 8.08 -32.02
N SER A 192 11.06 6.76 -32.16
CA SER A 192 9.88 5.96 -32.48
C SER A 192 8.78 6.01 -31.41
N GLY A 193 9.16 6.12 -30.14
CA GLY A 193 8.23 6.33 -29.03
C GLY A 193 7.63 7.73 -29.04
N ARG A 194 8.42 8.75 -29.41
CA ARG A 194 7.94 10.12 -29.59
C ARG A 194 6.93 10.25 -30.73
N SER A 195 7.15 9.56 -31.85
CA SER A 195 6.19 9.56 -32.96
C SER A 195 4.81 9.05 -32.55
N LEU A 196 4.74 8.00 -31.72
CA LEU A 196 3.49 7.50 -31.14
C LEU A 196 2.86 8.49 -30.17
N LEU A 197 3.66 9.13 -29.33
CA LEU A 197 3.16 10.16 -28.42
C LEU A 197 2.55 11.35 -29.19
N MET A 198 3.21 11.77 -30.27
CA MET A 198 2.74 12.86 -31.14
C MET A 198 1.45 12.51 -31.91
N SER A 199 1.19 11.23 -32.18
CA SER A 199 -0.09 10.77 -32.74
C SER A 199 -1.21 10.63 -31.70
N GLY A 200 -0.91 10.86 -30.42
CA GLY A 200 -1.88 10.77 -29.32
C GLY A 200 -1.93 9.39 -28.65
N VAL A 201 -1.01 8.48 -28.95
CA VAL A 201 -0.87 7.21 -28.21
C VAL A 201 -0.16 7.46 -26.88
N LEU A 202 -0.67 6.87 -25.80
CA LEU A 202 -0.16 7.08 -24.45
C LEU A 202 0.84 5.98 -24.05
N PRO A 203 1.93 6.31 -23.35
CA PRO A 203 2.83 5.30 -22.83
C PRO A 203 2.18 4.58 -21.64
N GLY A 204 2.16 3.25 -21.70
CA GLY A 204 1.68 2.37 -20.64
C GLY A 204 2.77 1.92 -19.65
N GLY A 205 4.00 2.45 -19.77
CA GLY A 205 5.14 2.12 -18.91
C GLY A 205 5.44 0.63 -18.88
N ASP A 206 5.50 0.06 -17.69
CA ASP A 206 5.85 -1.35 -17.41
C ASP A 206 4.61 -2.21 -17.07
N MET A 207 3.41 -1.76 -17.44
CA MET A 207 2.18 -2.55 -17.27
C MET A 207 2.19 -3.82 -18.11
N THR A 208 1.64 -4.90 -17.58
CA THR A 208 1.36 -6.12 -18.35
C THR A 208 0.16 -5.91 -19.30
N PRO A 209 0.04 -6.70 -20.39
CA PRO A 209 -1.12 -6.63 -21.27
C PRO A 209 -2.46 -6.85 -20.54
N GLU A 210 -2.49 -7.79 -19.60
CA GLU A 210 -3.70 -8.08 -18.83
C GLU A 210 -4.12 -6.89 -17.96
N CYS A 211 -3.13 -6.22 -17.34
CA CYS A 211 -3.40 -5.05 -16.52
C CYS A 211 -3.79 -3.83 -17.37
N ALA A 212 -3.06 -3.54 -18.45
CA ALA A 212 -3.36 -2.40 -19.30
C ALA A 212 -4.79 -2.48 -19.85
N LEU A 213 -5.22 -3.67 -20.29
CA LEU A 213 -6.56 -3.90 -20.83
C LEU A 213 -7.64 -3.71 -19.75
N THR A 214 -7.44 -4.29 -18.57
CA THR A 214 -8.40 -4.21 -17.46
C THR A 214 -8.49 -2.80 -16.89
N LYS A 215 -7.37 -2.09 -16.76
CA LYS A 215 -7.33 -0.68 -16.35
C LYS A 215 -8.07 0.21 -17.33
N LEU A 216 -7.85 0.02 -18.63
CA LEU A 216 -8.53 0.79 -19.67
C LEU A 216 -10.03 0.50 -19.67
N SER A 217 -10.42 -0.77 -19.56
CA SER A 217 -11.82 -1.19 -19.46
C SER A 217 -12.52 -0.61 -18.23
N TYR A 218 -11.83 -0.58 -17.09
CA TYR A 218 -12.31 0.01 -15.84
C TYR A 218 -12.51 1.52 -15.99
N LEU A 219 -11.51 2.26 -16.47
CA LEU A 219 -11.60 3.72 -16.61
C LEU A 219 -12.71 4.14 -17.59
N LEU A 220 -12.84 3.45 -18.72
CA LEU A 220 -13.89 3.72 -19.71
C LEU A 220 -15.29 3.33 -19.23
N SER A 221 -15.42 2.52 -18.18
CA SER A 221 -16.71 2.15 -17.60
C SER A 221 -17.27 3.18 -16.62
N LYS A 222 -16.48 4.19 -16.25
CA LYS A 222 -16.86 5.22 -15.28
C LYS A 222 -17.58 6.37 -16.00
N PRO A 223 -18.90 6.56 -15.81
CA PRO A 223 -19.66 7.60 -16.49
C PRO A 223 -19.22 9.02 -16.09
N GLU A 224 -18.64 9.18 -14.90
CA GLU A 224 -18.10 10.43 -14.40
C GLU A 224 -16.80 10.88 -15.06
N LEU A 225 -16.12 10.02 -15.83
CA LEU A 225 -14.84 10.33 -16.45
C LEU A 225 -15.00 10.69 -17.93
N SER A 226 -14.47 11.85 -18.31
CA SER A 226 -14.27 12.23 -19.70
C SER A 226 -13.10 11.45 -20.32
N THR A 227 -13.06 11.38 -21.65
CA THR A 227 -11.95 10.73 -22.37
C THR A 227 -10.60 11.40 -22.07
N VAL A 228 -10.59 12.70 -21.75
CA VAL A 228 -9.37 13.43 -21.38
C VAL A 228 -8.86 12.99 -20.00
N GLU A 229 -9.76 12.83 -19.03
CA GLU A 229 -9.42 12.34 -17.69
C GLU A 229 -8.97 10.88 -17.74
N VAL A 230 -9.63 10.03 -18.53
CA VAL A 230 -9.19 8.63 -18.77
C VAL A 230 -7.75 8.60 -19.30
N ARG A 231 -7.43 9.47 -20.27
CA ARG A 231 -6.07 9.61 -20.82
C ARG A 231 -5.03 10.09 -19.81
N SER A 232 -5.43 10.89 -18.82
CA SER A 232 -4.54 11.28 -17.72
C SER A 232 -4.34 10.12 -16.73
N LEU A 233 -5.42 9.47 -16.31
CA LEU A 233 -5.41 8.42 -15.29
C LEU A 233 -4.74 7.13 -15.75
N ILE A 234 -4.80 6.80 -17.04
CA ILE A 234 -4.20 5.57 -17.57
C ILE A 234 -2.67 5.54 -17.42
N SER A 235 -2.02 6.70 -17.45
CA SER A 235 -0.57 6.84 -17.26
C SER A 235 -0.14 7.04 -15.80
N MET A 236 -1.08 7.09 -14.85
CA MET A 236 -0.79 7.22 -13.42
C MET A 236 -0.96 5.88 -12.70
N PRO A 237 -0.10 5.51 -11.72
CA PRO A 237 -0.31 4.30 -10.94
C PRO A 237 -1.53 4.47 -10.02
N LEU A 238 -2.55 3.64 -10.21
CA LEU A 238 -3.78 3.68 -9.39
C LEU A 238 -3.80 2.60 -8.30
N ARG A 239 -3.18 1.46 -8.58
CA ARG A 239 -3.23 0.23 -7.78
C ARG A 239 -1.87 -0.51 -7.79
N GLY A 240 -0.77 0.21 -8.00
CA GLY A 240 0.59 -0.37 -8.00
C GLY A 240 0.98 -1.14 -9.25
N GLU A 241 0.18 -1.05 -10.31
CA GLU A 241 0.34 -1.74 -11.59
C GLU A 241 1.44 -1.18 -12.48
N LEU A 242 1.83 0.08 -12.22
CA LEU A 242 2.77 0.85 -13.01
C LEU A 242 3.85 1.41 -12.08
N THR A 243 5.11 1.27 -12.47
CA THR A 243 6.24 1.89 -11.78
C THR A 243 6.45 3.28 -12.35
N ARG A 244 6.49 4.31 -11.49
CA ARG A 244 6.87 5.65 -11.96
C ARG A 244 8.36 5.62 -12.29
N PRO A 245 8.80 6.21 -13.42
CA PRO A 245 10.22 6.47 -13.61
C PRO A 245 10.66 7.34 -12.44
N ALA A 246 11.64 6.87 -11.66
CA ALA A 246 12.22 7.67 -10.60
C ALA A 246 12.68 8.99 -11.25
N SER A 247 12.19 10.14 -10.78
CA SER A 247 12.93 11.37 -11.01
C SER A 247 14.34 11.08 -10.51
N ALA A 248 15.34 11.26 -11.37
CA ALA A 248 16.73 10.95 -11.03
C ALA A 248 17.03 11.38 -9.58
N PRO A 249 17.63 10.51 -8.76
CA PRO A 249 17.97 10.92 -7.40
C PRO A 249 18.83 12.19 -7.50
N PRO A 250 18.58 13.21 -6.68
CA PRO A 250 19.48 14.36 -6.62
C PRO A 250 20.91 13.84 -6.37
N PRO A 251 21.94 14.50 -6.95
CA PRO A 251 23.34 14.07 -6.87
C PRO A 251 23.90 13.98 -5.43
N SER A 252 23.12 14.32 -4.41
CA SER A 252 23.42 14.06 -2.99
C SER A 252 23.35 12.57 -2.61
N LEU A 253 22.67 11.72 -3.38
CA LEU A 253 22.54 10.27 -3.12
C LEU A 253 23.55 9.39 -3.87
N SER A 254 24.40 9.96 -4.73
CA SER A 254 25.51 9.24 -5.37
C SER A 254 26.78 9.17 -4.50
N ASN A 255 26.78 9.86 -3.36
CA ASN A 255 27.81 9.71 -2.34
C ASN A 255 27.26 8.77 -1.27
N ALA A 256 27.93 7.66 -1.02
CA ALA A 256 27.66 6.80 0.13
C ALA A 256 27.69 7.68 1.40
N THR A 257 26.52 8.01 1.93
CA THR A 257 26.40 8.83 3.14
C THR A 257 26.91 8.01 4.32
N GLY A 258 28.02 8.47 4.88
CA GLY A 258 28.85 7.76 5.86
C GLY A 258 28.20 7.59 7.24
N LEU A 259 28.98 6.97 8.13
CA LEU A 259 28.64 6.67 9.52
C LEU A 259 27.98 7.82 10.30
N ASP A 260 28.27 9.07 9.95
CA ASP A 260 27.77 10.26 10.64
C ASP A 260 26.24 10.41 10.57
N GLN A 261 25.60 10.08 9.44
CA GLN A 261 24.13 10.13 9.31
C GLN A 261 23.44 9.07 10.17
N ASN A 262 24.05 7.88 10.29
CA ASN A 262 23.52 6.79 11.12
C ASN A 262 23.62 7.15 12.62
N LEU A 263 24.71 7.82 13.02
CA LEU A 263 24.90 8.31 14.39
C LEU A 263 23.85 9.38 14.75
N GLU A 264 23.57 10.33 13.86
CA GLU A 264 22.52 11.34 14.07
C GLU A 264 21.12 10.72 14.17
N ASN A 265 20.79 9.75 13.30
CA ASN A 265 19.50 9.05 13.33
C ASN A 265 19.28 8.28 14.65
N ILE A 266 20.32 7.58 15.15
CA ILE A 266 20.27 6.83 16.41
C ILE A 266 20.21 7.76 17.62
N GLN A 267 20.97 8.87 17.62
CA GLN A 267 20.87 9.88 18.67
C GLN A 267 19.46 10.48 18.73
N GLY A 268 18.87 10.77 17.56
CA GLY A 268 17.47 11.17 17.43
C GLY A 268 16.52 10.14 18.04
N LEU A 269 16.69 8.87 17.69
CA LEU A 269 15.90 7.76 18.24
C LEU A 269 15.99 7.63 19.77
N LEU A 270 17.20 7.61 20.32
CA LEU A 270 17.42 7.49 21.75
C LEU A 270 16.88 8.72 22.49
N SER A 271 17.00 9.92 21.93
CA SER A 271 16.40 11.13 22.49
C SER A 271 14.89 11.02 22.58
N GLN A 272 14.24 10.44 21.55
CA GLN A 272 12.81 10.18 21.54
C GLN A 272 12.43 9.12 22.56
N VAL A 273 13.21 8.05 22.71
CA VAL A 273 13.00 7.04 23.77
C VAL A 273 13.03 7.69 25.14
N VAL A 274 14.03 8.54 25.43
CA VAL A 274 14.14 9.22 26.73
C VAL A 274 12.98 10.21 26.94
N ARG A 275 12.67 11.02 25.93
CA ARG A 275 11.54 11.98 25.95
C ARG A 275 10.22 11.27 26.24
N LEU A 276 10.00 10.13 25.59
CA LEU A 276 8.79 9.34 25.71
C LEU A 276 8.80 8.35 26.88
N SER A 277 9.94 8.10 27.54
CA SER A 277 9.98 7.20 28.71
C SER A 277 9.90 7.97 30.03
N THR A 278 10.39 9.20 30.08
CA THR A 278 10.39 10.01 31.30
C THR A 278 8.99 10.55 31.62
N THR A 279 8.57 10.45 32.89
CA THR A 279 7.24 10.91 33.35
C THR A 279 7.28 12.28 34.03
N ARG A 280 8.46 12.90 34.17
CA ARG A 280 8.70 14.30 34.62
C ARG A 280 10.06 14.79 34.09
N PRO A 281 10.23 16.10 33.81
CA PRO A 281 11.54 16.65 33.46
C PRO A 281 12.38 16.77 34.74
N GLN A 282 13.11 15.73 35.11
CA GLN A 282 14.32 15.94 35.89
C GLN A 282 15.46 16.09 34.89
N VAL A 283 15.89 17.33 34.72
CA VAL A 283 17.18 17.63 34.08
C VAL A 283 18.23 16.84 34.86
N PRO A 284 19.00 15.93 34.23
CA PRO A 284 20.15 15.35 34.90
C PRO A 284 21.12 16.51 35.19
N ARG A 285 21.26 16.87 36.47
CA ARG A 285 22.32 17.78 36.90
C ARG A 285 23.64 17.04 36.75
N ILE A 286 24.35 17.29 35.66
CA ILE A 286 25.77 16.95 35.56
C ILE A 286 26.49 17.92 36.49
N CYS A 287 26.80 17.47 37.71
CA CYS A 287 27.70 18.19 38.59
C CYS A 287 29.12 18.00 38.07
N ILE A 288 29.62 18.97 37.30
CA ILE A 288 31.06 19.09 37.06
C ILE A 288 31.66 19.55 38.39
N ALA A 289 32.33 18.64 39.10
CA ALA A 289 33.17 19.03 40.22
C ALA A 289 34.27 19.93 39.67
N SER A 290 34.34 21.15 40.17
CA SER A 290 35.40 22.10 39.86
C SER A 290 36.75 21.53 40.29
N GLU A 291 37.71 21.69 39.39
CA GLU A 291 39.12 21.33 39.47
C GLU A 291 39.76 21.64 40.83
N ASP A 292 40.57 20.70 41.32
CA ASP A 292 41.81 21.05 42.01
C ASP A 292 42.83 19.90 41.88
N SER A 293 44.03 20.30 41.43
CA SER A 293 45.35 19.63 41.50
C SER A 293 45.69 18.49 40.51
N ASP A 294 46.43 18.89 39.47
CA ASP A 294 47.73 18.34 39.04
C ASP A 294 47.92 16.82 38.98
N SER A 295 47.72 16.24 37.79
CA SER A 295 48.75 15.41 37.15
C SER A 295 48.34 15.07 35.71
N ASN A 296 49.24 15.38 34.78
CA ASN A 296 49.23 14.87 33.41
C ASN A 296 49.25 13.33 33.45
N ASP A 297 48.14 12.69 33.10
CA ASP A 297 48.14 11.40 32.43
C ASP A 297 46.80 11.20 31.70
N ASN A 298 46.90 10.94 30.40
CA ASN A 298 45.88 10.54 29.43
C ASN A 298 44.49 10.13 29.99
N MET A 299 43.56 11.08 30.07
CA MET A 299 42.11 10.80 30.11
C MET A 299 41.41 11.29 28.83
N ALA A 300 42.03 11.03 27.68
CA ALA A 300 41.30 10.95 26.42
C ALA A 300 40.74 9.52 26.28
N GLU A 301 39.46 9.38 25.95
CA GLU A 301 38.77 8.12 25.63
C GLU A 301 38.43 7.18 26.81
N ALA A 302 37.58 7.62 27.73
CA ALA A 302 36.77 6.73 28.59
C ALA A 302 35.30 6.58 28.13
N ALA A 303 35.01 6.94 26.87
CA ALA A 303 33.82 6.49 26.17
C ALA A 303 34.32 5.76 24.93
N ALA A 304 34.15 4.44 24.89
CA ALA A 304 34.51 3.66 23.71
C ALA A 304 33.90 4.34 22.47
N PRO A 305 34.67 4.59 21.39
CA PRO A 305 34.07 4.94 20.12
C PRO A 305 33.37 3.68 19.62
N TRP A 306 32.05 3.59 19.81
CA TRP A 306 31.30 2.51 19.23
C TRP A 306 31.39 2.70 17.72
N SER A 307 32.27 1.96 17.04
CA SER A 307 32.26 1.92 15.57
C SER A 307 31.07 1.06 15.15
N TRP A 308 29.89 1.67 15.08
CA TRP A 308 28.67 1.01 14.67
C TRP A 308 28.74 0.68 13.18
N THR A 309 28.55 -0.59 12.83
CA THR A 309 28.31 -0.97 11.44
C THR A 309 26.90 -0.52 11.02
N ALA A 310 26.70 -0.22 9.73
CA ALA A 310 25.36 0.08 9.20
C ALA A 310 24.33 -1.04 9.50
N SER A 311 24.80 -2.28 9.64
CA SER A 311 23.99 -3.44 10.01
C SER A 311 23.51 -3.38 11.47
N GLU A 312 24.37 -2.99 12.41
CA GLU A 312 24.00 -2.84 13.83
C GLU A 312 23.08 -1.63 14.03
N ALA A 313 23.32 -0.54 13.30
CA ALA A 313 22.43 0.62 13.27
C ALA A 313 21.02 0.22 12.81
N ALA A 314 20.90 -0.39 11.62
CA ALA A 314 19.61 -0.85 11.09
C ALA A 314 18.91 -1.86 12.00
N SER A 315 19.67 -2.74 12.67
CA SER A 315 19.12 -3.70 13.64
C SER A 315 18.55 -3.00 14.87
N THR A 316 19.25 -1.98 15.37
CA THR A 316 18.81 -1.17 16.51
C THR A 316 17.57 -0.36 16.17
N GLU A 317 17.56 0.27 15.00
CA GLU A 317 16.39 0.98 14.47
C GLU A 317 15.16 0.06 14.38
N SER A 318 15.32 -1.11 13.74
CA SER A 318 14.27 -2.11 13.59
C SER A 318 13.70 -2.60 14.93
N ALA A 319 14.53 -2.66 15.98
CA ALA A 319 14.10 -3.04 17.32
C ALA A 319 13.38 -1.91 18.07
N LEU A 320 13.85 -0.66 17.95
CA LEU A 320 13.35 0.47 18.74
C LEU A 320 12.14 1.17 18.13
N PHE A 321 12.05 1.29 16.80
CA PHE A 321 10.93 1.98 16.15
C PHE A 321 9.56 1.40 16.54
N PRO A 322 9.34 0.06 16.54
CA PRO A 322 8.07 -0.52 16.97
C PRO A 322 7.71 -0.14 18.40
N PHE A 323 8.68 -0.11 19.31
CA PHE A 323 8.43 0.31 20.69
C PHE A 323 8.05 1.80 20.77
N LEU A 324 8.78 2.65 20.06
CA LEU A 324 8.58 4.10 20.04
C LEU A 324 7.21 4.51 19.52
N ILE A 325 6.75 3.91 18.40
CA ILE A 325 5.46 4.26 17.82
C ILE A 325 4.29 3.88 18.75
N HIS A 326 4.39 2.76 19.46
CA HIS A 326 3.41 2.37 20.48
C HIS A 326 3.41 3.33 21.67
N LEU A 327 4.60 3.75 22.12
CA LEU A 327 4.74 4.69 23.23
C LEU A 327 4.19 6.08 22.85
N ALA A 328 4.54 6.58 21.66
CA ALA A 328 4.02 7.83 21.13
C ALA A 328 2.49 7.80 21.01
N ALA A 329 1.92 6.68 20.52
CA ALA A 329 0.47 6.47 20.48
C ALA A 329 -0.15 6.43 21.89
N ALA A 330 0.53 5.83 22.86
CA ALA A 330 0.05 5.78 24.24
C ALA A 330 0.04 7.16 24.93
N ARG A 331 0.94 8.06 24.54
CA ARG A 331 1.08 9.41 25.11
C ARG A 331 0.38 10.53 24.33
N ASP A 332 -0.40 10.20 23.30
CA ASP A 332 -1.02 11.17 22.38
C ASP A 332 0.02 12.10 21.71
N ASP A 333 1.25 11.61 21.49
CA ASP A 333 2.34 12.41 20.94
C ASP A 333 2.43 12.28 19.41
N VAL A 334 1.86 13.27 18.73
CA VAL A 334 1.86 13.36 17.26
C VAL A 334 3.27 13.55 16.69
N GLU A 335 4.14 14.28 17.40
CA GLU A 335 5.51 14.52 16.93
C GLU A 335 6.33 13.23 16.96
N GLY A 336 6.18 12.45 18.03
CA GLY A 336 6.82 11.13 18.15
C GLY A 336 6.36 10.16 17.07
N ILE A 337 5.07 10.15 16.73
CA ILE A 337 4.56 9.34 15.62
C ILE A 337 5.12 9.82 14.28
N ASN A 338 5.08 11.12 14.00
CA ASN A 338 5.62 11.65 12.74
C ASN A 338 7.12 11.36 12.62
N PHE A 339 7.87 11.46 13.71
CA PHE A 339 9.28 11.03 13.72
C PHE A 339 9.40 9.56 13.31
N CYS A 340 8.65 8.65 13.92
CA CYS A 340 8.67 7.23 13.55
C CYS A 340 8.29 6.98 12.08
N LEU A 341 7.31 7.72 11.55
CA LEU A 341 6.82 7.50 10.18
C LEU A 341 7.71 8.12 9.09
N TYR A 342 8.42 9.21 9.41
CA TYR A 342 9.17 10.00 8.43
C TYR A 342 10.69 10.04 8.67
N ALA A 343 11.22 9.41 9.72
CA ALA A 343 12.65 9.42 10.04
C ALA A 343 13.59 8.92 8.91
N GLY A 344 13.10 8.14 7.95
CA GLY A 344 13.89 7.66 6.79
C GLY A 344 13.76 8.51 5.52
N SER A 345 12.90 9.55 5.54
CA SER A 345 12.72 10.47 4.42
C SER A 345 13.72 11.61 4.55
N GLY A 346 14.89 11.49 3.92
CA GLY A 346 15.93 12.54 3.87
C GLY A 346 15.54 13.84 3.16
N ASN A 347 14.27 14.22 3.17
CA ASN A 347 13.81 15.52 2.72
C ASN A 347 13.61 16.42 3.93
N SER A 348 14.46 17.44 3.98
CA SER A 348 14.46 18.62 4.83
C SER A 348 13.09 18.98 5.43
N THR A 349 13.14 19.25 6.73
CA THR A 349 12.19 20.04 7.52
C THR A 349 11.65 21.25 6.76
N GLU A 350 10.53 21.07 6.07
CA GLU A 350 9.55 22.13 5.84
C GLU A 350 8.24 21.67 6.49
N MET A 351 7.95 22.27 7.65
CA MET A 351 6.65 22.17 8.30
C MET A 351 5.58 22.74 7.36
N PRO A 352 4.45 22.07 7.12
CA PRO A 352 3.38 22.64 6.33
C PRO A 352 2.72 23.78 7.13
N VAL A 353 2.95 25.01 6.69
CA VAL A 353 2.28 26.22 7.18
C VAL A 353 0.86 26.23 6.60
N SER A 354 -0.14 26.27 7.49
CA SER A 354 -1.53 26.75 7.38
C SER A 354 -2.38 26.58 6.09
N PRO A 355 -3.70 26.31 6.22
CA PRO A 355 -4.51 25.80 5.11
C PRO A 355 -5.11 26.90 4.21
N SER A 356 -5.02 26.70 2.90
CA SER A 356 -5.91 27.31 1.91
C SER A 356 -6.67 26.22 1.13
N PRO A 357 -7.97 26.39 0.84
CA PRO A 357 -8.84 25.30 0.44
C PRO A 357 -8.88 25.12 -1.08
N GLU A 358 -7.79 24.67 -1.70
CA GLU A 358 -7.82 24.25 -3.10
C GLU A 358 -6.99 22.97 -3.30
N TYR A 359 -7.71 21.87 -3.56
CA TYR A 359 -7.28 20.60 -4.15
C TYR A 359 -5.76 20.32 -4.18
N GLN A 360 -5.17 19.98 -3.03
CA GLN A 360 -3.82 19.43 -2.95
C GLN A 360 -3.87 17.91 -2.87
N PHE A 361 -3.49 17.25 -3.98
CA PHE A 361 -3.04 15.86 -3.96
C PHE A 361 -1.74 15.79 -3.15
N LYS A 362 -1.83 15.41 -1.87
CA LYS A 362 -0.67 15.11 -1.03
C LYS A 362 0.16 14.02 -1.74
N SER A 363 1.41 14.36 -2.05
CA SER A 363 2.40 13.44 -2.61
C SER A 363 2.47 12.19 -1.75
N ALA A 364 2.05 11.05 -2.29
CA ALA A 364 2.19 9.75 -1.64
C ALA A 364 3.67 9.35 -1.66
N VAL A 365 4.43 9.89 -0.71
CA VAL A 365 5.78 9.46 -0.36
C VAL A 365 5.66 8.02 0.16
N ALA A 366 6.54 7.14 -0.29
CA ALA A 366 6.59 5.74 0.14
C ALA A 366 6.80 5.66 1.66
N ILE A 367 5.73 5.33 2.38
CA ILE A 367 5.72 5.17 3.84
C ILE A 367 6.38 3.83 4.17
N GLY A 368 7.32 3.82 5.12
CA GLY A 368 7.92 2.61 5.69
C GLY A 368 6.83 1.70 6.28
N GLY A 369 6.31 0.81 5.45
CA GLY A 369 5.05 0.15 5.70
C GLY A 369 5.06 -0.64 7.01
N GLY A 370 6.08 -1.43 7.31
CA GLY A 370 6.03 -2.33 8.47
C GLY A 370 5.61 -1.65 9.79
N LEU A 371 5.98 -0.37 9.98
CA LEU A 371 5.89 0.27 11.28
C LEU A 371 4.49 0.72 11.71
N VAL A 372 3.69 1.32 10.82
CA VAL A 372 2.33 1.83 11.15
C VAL A 372 1.43 0.72 11.74
N ASN A 373 1.66 -0.51 11.29
CA ASN A 373 0.86 -1.69 11.62
C ASN A 373 1.66 -2.72 12.44
N CYS A 374 2.79 -2.32 13.05
CA CYS A 374 3.58 -3.21 13.87
C CYS A 374 2.75 -3.70 15.07
N LEU A 375 2.93 -4.96 15.46
CA LEU A 375 2.19 -5.56 16.56
C LEU A 375 3.09 -5.64 17.79
N GLU A 376 2.58 -5.21 18.93
CA GLU A 376 3.25 -5.41 20.21
C GLU A 376 3.30 -6.92 20.53
N PRO A 377 4.49 -7.53 20.76
CA PRO A 377 4.64 -8.98 20.89
C PRO A 377 3.78 -9.62 22.00
N ALA A 378 3.54 -8.91 23.10
CA ALA A 378 2.82 -9.44 24.25
C ALA A 378 1.29 -9.39 24.09
N SER A 379 0.76 -8.35 23.45
CA SER A 379 -0.69 -8.10 23.35
C SER A 379 -1.26 -8.32 21.96
N GLY A 380 -0.41 -8.36 20.92
CA GLY A 380 -0.80 -8.34 19.52
C GLY A 380 -1.43 -7.01 19.08
N ARG A 381 -1.40 -5.96 19.90
CA ARG A 381 -2.01 -4.67 19.57
C ARG A 381 -1.15 -3.90 18.59
N SER A 382 -1.80 -3.17 17.69
CA SER A 382 -1.14 -2.17 16.83
C SER A 382 -1.21 -0.77 17.46
N PRO A 383 -0.44 0.21 16.97
CA PRO A 383 -0.54 1.60 17.44
C PRO A 383 -1.97 2.15 17.36
N LEU A 384 -2.75 1.73 16.35
CA LEU A 384 -4.15 2.12 16.21
C LEU A 384 -5.04 1.55 17.33
N HIS A 385 -4.76 0.34 17.84
CA HIS A 385 -5.46 -0.21 19.00
C HIS A 385 -5.19 0.62 20.26
N VAL A 386 -3.92 1.01 20.48
CA VAL A 386 -3.53 1.82 21.63
C VAL A 386 -4.20 3.19 21.58
N ALA A 387 -4.15 3.85 20.42
CA ALA A 387 -4.80 5.14 20.23
C ALA A 387 -6.33 5.06 20.40
N ALA A 388 -6.95 3.98 19.89
CA ALA A 388 -8.38 3.75 20.04
C ALA A 388 -8.79 3.46 21.49
N LEU A 389 -7.96 2.73 22.25
CA LEU A 389 -8.18 2.47 23.67
C LEU A 389 -8.11 3.76 24.51
N ASN A 390 -7.20 4.67 24.17
CA ASN A 390 -6.97 5.92 24.90
C ASN A 390 -7.91 7.05 24.48
N GLY A 391 -8.64 6.92 23.36
CA GLY A 391 -9.50 7.98 22.84
C GLY A 391 -8.75 9.09 22.08
N SER A 392 -7.53 8.80 21.63
CA SER A 392 -6.61 9.75 21.00
C SER A 392 -7.01 10.06 19.55
N VAL A 393 -7.97 10.97 19.37
CA VAL A 393 -8.50 11.38 18.05
C VAL A 393 -7.39 11.87 17.10
N ARG A 394 -6.42 12.64 17.60
CA ARG A 394 -5.32 13.19 16.79
C ARG A 394 -4.46 12.08 16.21
N ILE A 395 -4.05 11.15 17.06
CA ILE A 395 -3.23 10.01 16.67
C ILE A 395 -3.97 9.07 15.72
N VAL A 396 -5.25 8.81 15.97
CA VAL A 396 -6.09 7.98 15.08
C VAL A 396 -6.08 8.55 13.66
N ASN A 397 -6.28 9.86 13.49
CA ASN A 397 -6.23 10.49 12.16
C ASN A 397 -4.85 10.34 11.49
N VAL A 398 -3.77 10.63 12.21
CA VAL A 398 -2.40 10.52 11.68
C VAL A 398 -2.08 9.08 11.26
N LEU A 399 -2.42 8.10 12.09
CA LEU A 399 -2.19 6.69 11.78
C LEU A 399 -3.01 6.23 10.56
N LEU A 400 -4.27 6.64 10.46
CA LEU A 400 -5.12 6.28 9.31
C LEU A 400 -4.64 6.95 8.01
N GLU A 401 -4.24 8.23 8.06
CA GLU A 401 -3.60 8.90 6.92
C GLU A 401 -2.29 8.21 6.49
N ALA A 402 -1.57 7.61 7.46
CA ALA A 402 -0.37 6.82 7.21
C ALA A 402 -0.63 5.37 6.76
N GLY A 403 -1.89 4.95 6.63
CA GLY A 403 -2.26 3.62 6.16
C GLY A 403 -2.38 2.55 7.25
N ALA A 404 -2.83 2.93 8.45
CA ALA A 404 -3.15 1.99 9.51
C ALA A 404 -4.37 1.12 9.16
N LEU A 405 -4.27 -0.17 9.46
CA LEU A 405 -5.29 -1.16 9.14
C LEU A 405 -6.35 -1.22 10.24
N VAL A 406 -7.57 -0.81 9.89
CA VAL A 406 -8.72 -0.76 10.82
C VAL A 406 -9.25 -2.13 11.23
N HIS A 407 -8.85 -3.20 10.54
CA HIS A 407 -9.33 -4.57 10.77
C HIS A 407 -8.27 -5.49 11.41
N LEU A 408 -7.12 -4.96 11.83
CA LEU A 408 -6.17 -5.75 12.62
C LEU A 408 -6.85 -6.23 13.90
N ARG A 409 -6.47 -7.43 14.32
CA ARG A 409 -6.94 -8.04 15.55
C ARG A 409 -5.77 -8.24 16.49
N ASP A 410 -5.99 -7.94 17.76
CA ASP A 410 -5.04 -8.26 18.80
C ASP A 410 -5.07 -9.74 19.21
N ALA A 411 -4.28 -10.12 20.21
CA ALA A 411 -4.21 -11.51 20.69
C ALA A 411 -5.53 -12.03 21.30
N LEU A 412 -6.46 -11.14 21.67
CA LEU A 412 -7.81 -11.49 22.14
C LEU A 412 -8.83 -11.53 20.97
N GLY A 413 -8.37 -11.24 19.76
CA GLY A 413 -9.17 -11.16 18.55
C GLY A 413 -9.90 -9.83 18.38
N HIS A 414 -9.62 -8.82 19.20
CA HIS A 414 -10.36 -7.55 19.20
C HIS A 414 -9.83 -6.55 18.18
N THR A 415 -10.73 -5.81 17.55
CA THR A 415 -10.39 -4.70 16.65
C THR A 415 -10.18 -3.37 17.38
N PRO A 416 -9.52 -2.37 16.76
CA PRO A 416 -9.45 -1.02 17.34
C PRO A 416 -10.83 -0.41 17.58
N LEU A 417 -11.79 -0.67 16.69
CA LEU A 417 -13.18 -0.21 16.81
C LEU A 417 -13.85 -0.76 18.08
N TYR A 418 -13.62 -2.04 18.42
CA TYR A 418 -14.14 -2.63 19.64
C TYR A 418 -13.62 -1.91 20.90
N TYR A 419 -12.32 -1.57 20.94
CA TYR A 419 -11.75 -0.85 22.08
C TYR A 419 -12.30 0.58 22.21
N ALA A 420 -12.41 1.32 21.10
CA ALA A 420 -13.01 2.66 21.11
C ALA A 420 -14.46 2.61 21.60
N ALA A 421 -15.27 1.67 21.09
CA ALA A 421 -16.66 1.51 21.50
C ALA A 421 -16.80 1.09 22.97
N ARG A 422 -15.96 0.14 23.43
CA ARG A 422 -15.96 -0.34 24.81
C ARG A 422 -15.62 0.74 25.83
N GLN A 423 -14.75 1.68 25.48
CA GLN A 423 -14.36 2.79 26.35
C GLN A 423 -15.27 4.03 26.22
N GLY A 424 -16.21 4.03 25.27
CA GLY A 424 -17.13 5.15 25.07
C GLY A 424 -16.54 6.34 24.30
N HIS A 425 -15.50 6.13 23.49
CA HIS A 425 -14.87 7.19 22.71
C HIS A 425 -15.62 7.44 21.39
N GLU A 426 -16.75 8.16 21.45
CA GLU A 426 -17.65 8.39 20.31
C GLU A 426 -16.94 8.97 19.07
N ASP A 427 -16.07 9.98 19.26
CA ASP A 427 -15.36 10.63 18.15
C ASP A 427 -14.44 9.66 17.40
N VAL A 428 -13.75 8.79 18.14
CA VAL A 428 -12.87 7.77 17.56
C VAL A 428 -13.68 6.70 16.83
N VAL A 429 -14.83 6.30 17.39
CA VAL A 429 -15.76 5.38 16.71
C VAL A 429 -16.23 5.97 15.39
N ASP A 430 -16.63 7.24 15.37
CA ASP A 430 -17.10 7.91 14.16
C ASP A 430 -16.00 7.97 13.08
N ILE A 431 -14.75 8.24 13.46
CA ILE A 431 -13.61 8.26 12.52
C ILE A 431 -13.32 6.86 11.97
N LEU A 432 -13.26 5.84 12.83
CA LEU A 432 -12.99 4.46 12.43
C LEU A 432 -14.09 3.92 11.51
N VAL A 433 -15.36 4.19 11.82
CA VAL A 433 -16.50 3.79 10.98
C VAL A 433 -16.47 4.52 9.62
N LYS A 434 -16.10 5.81 9.59
CA LYS A 434 -15.88 6.55 8.34
C LYS A 434 -14.75 5.94 7.50
N ALA A 435 -13.68 5.48 8.15
CA ALA A 435 -12.60 4.73 7.53
C ALA A 435 -12.98 3.30 7.11
N GLY A 436 -14.23 2.86 7.35
CA GLY A 436 -14.74 1.55 6.96
C GLY A 436 -14.54 0.44 7.98
N ALA A 437 -14.16 0.76 9.22
CA ALA A 437 -14.08 -0.21 10.30
C ALA A 437 -15.45 -0.85 10.56
N ILE A 438 -15.45 -2.16 10.82
CA ILE A 438 -16.64 -2.93 11.16
C ILE A 438 -16.30 -3.88 12.31
N LEU A 439 -17.28 -4.12 13.18
CA LEU A 439 -17.21 -5.21 14.16
C LEU A 439 -17.57 -6.53 13.47
N GLY A 440 -16.88 -7.61 13.82
CA GLY A 440 -17.16 -8.95 13.29
C GLY A 440 -16.22 -10.00 13.88
N GLY A 441 -16.39 -11.27 13.49
CA GLY A 441 -15.61 -12.38 14.05
C GLY A 441 -15.74 -12.44 15.57
N SER A 442 -14.64 -12.61 16.30
CA SER A 442 -14.67 -12.76 17.77
C SER A 442 -15.36 -11.61 18.51
N ASP A 443 -15.29 -10.36 18.03
CA ASP A 443 -15.96 -9.22 18.67
C ASP A 443 -17.48 -9.43 18.82
N VAL A 444 -18.10 -10.06 17.81
CA VAL A 444 -19.56 -10.30 17.74
C VAL A 444 -19.89 -11.76 18.07
N GLU A 445 -19.27 -12.70 17.37
CA GLU A 445 -19.52 -14.15 17.48
C GLU A 445 -19.04 -14.70 18.83
N GLY A 446 -17.94 -14.16 19.37
CA GLY A 446 -17.45 -14.49 20.71
C GLY A 446 -18.29 -13.86 21.84
N GLY A 447 -19.31 -13.06 21.52
CA GLY A 447 -20.25 -12.48 22.48
C GLY A 447 -19.70 -11.32 23.31
N PHE A 448 -18.48 -10.83 23.04
CA PHE A 448 -17.86 -9.74 23.81
C PHE A 448 -18.61 -8.42 23.66
N ALA A 449 -18.94 -8.01 22.42
CA ALA A 449 -19.74 -6.81 22.19
C ALA A 449 -21.14 -6.96 22.80
N ALA A 450 -21.77 -8.14 22.69
CA ALA A 450 -23.07 -8.42 23.28
C ALA A 450 -23.05 -8.37 24.82
N LEU A 451 -21.97 -8.80 25.45
CA LEU A 451 -21.78 -8.68 26.91
C LEU A 451 -21.62 -7.22 27.32
N ALA A 452 -20.84 -6.45 26.56
CA ALA A 452 -20.63 -5.02 26.81
C ALA A 452 -21.94 -4.22 26.68
N THR A 453 -22.75 -4.48 25.64
CA THR A 453 -24.06 -3.82 25.48
C THR A 453 -25.05 -4.24 26.57
N LYS A 454 -25.09 -5.52 26.98
CA LYS A 454 -25.90 -5.97 28.13
C LYS A 454 -25.49 -5.26 29.42
N LYS A 455 -24.19 -5.07 29.65
CA LYS A 455 -23.68 -4.34 30.82
C LYS A 455 -24.10 -2.86 30.78
N ALA A 456 -23.98 -2.20 29.63
CA ALA A 456 -24.44 -0.82 29.42
C ALA A 456 -25.95 -0.67 29.66
N SER A 457 -26.76 -1.60 29.13
CA SER A 457 -28.20 -1.63 29.34
C SER A 457 -28.59 -1.80 30.82
N ARG A 458 -27.92 -2.70 31.55
CA ARG A 458 -28.12 -2.86 33.00
C ARG A 458 -27.73 -1.60 33.78
N ALA A 459 -26.69 -0.90 33.35
CA ALA A 459 -26.26 0.37 33.92
C ALA A 459 -27.15 1.56 33.50
N LYS A 460 -28.07 1.37 32.55
CA LYS A 460 -28.91 2.42 31.92
C LYS A 460 -28.08 3.55 31.29
N ASP A 461 -26.90 3.22 30.76
CA ASP A 461 -26.04 4.16 30.04
C ASP A 461 -26.48 4.25 28.58
N GLU A 462 -27.38 5.19 28.28
CA GLU A 462 -27.91 5.40 26.92
C GLU A 462 -26.86 5.92 25.94
N HIS A 463 -25.87 6.66 26.42
CA HIS A 463 -24.80 7.20 25.58
C HIS A 463 -23.90 6.06 25.07
N LEU A 464 -23.48 5.16 25.96
CA LEU A 464 -22.67 4.01 25.57
C LEU A 464 -23.43 3.06 24.63
N LEU A 465 -24.73 2.84 24.86
CA LEU A 465 -25.56 2.06 23.93
C LEU A 465 -25.59 2.67 22.52
N LYS A 466 -25.73 3.98 22.41
CA LYS A 466 -25.69 4.69 21.13
C LYS A 466 -24.33 4.55 20.43
N ILE A 467 -23.23 4.56 21.18
CA ILE A 467 -21.89 4.33 20.63
C ILE A 467 -21.77 2.91 20.06
N TRP A 468 -22.29 1.90 20.76
CA TRP A 468 -22.32 0.53 20.26
C TRP A 468 -23.19 0.37 19.00
N GLU A 469 -24.30 1.11 18.92
CA GLU A 469 -25.13 1.18 17.71
C GLU A 469 -24.36 1.80 16.53
N LYS A 470 -23.65 2.90 16.77
CA LYS A 470 -22.77 3.52 15.76
C LYS A 470 -21.67 2.57 15.28
N ALA A 471 -21.12 1.74 16.17
CA ALA A 471 -20.14 0.72 15.83
C ALA A 471 -20.74 -0.49 15.08
N GLY A 472 -22.07 -0.54 14.89
CA GLY A 472 -22.77 -1.55 14.09
C GLY A 472 -23.39 -2.70 14.88
N ILE A 473 -23.51 -2.59 16.21
CA ILE A 473 -24.23 -3.59 17.03
C ILE A 473 -25.70 -3.20 17.13
N THR A 474 -26.60 -4.11 16.74
CA THR A 474 -28.04 -3.95 16.98
C THR A 474 -28.33 -4.11 18.47
N THR A 475 -28.55 -3.00 19.17
CA THR A 475 -29.18 -3.05 20.49
C THR A 475 -30.69 -3.17 20.27
N GLY A 476 -31.38 -4.09 20.95
CA GLY A 476 -32.77 -4.48 20.67
C GLY A 476 -33.82 -3.41 21.00
N ARG A 477 -33.75 -2.22 20.40
CA ARG A 477 -34.79 -1.18 20.42
C ARG A 477 -35.43 -1.03 19.03
N HIS A 478 -36.02 -2.10 18.51
CA HIS A 478 -37.03 -2.01 17.44
C HIS A 478 -37.98 -3.20 17.57
N GLU A 479 -38.94 -3.09 18.48
CA GLU A 479 -40.26 -3.74 18.44
C GLU A 479 -41.06 -3.16 19.62
N GLY A 480 -41.93 -2.21 19.31
CA GLY A 480 -42.81 -1.51 20.24
C GLY A 480 -43.84 -0.71 19.48
#